data_AF-A0A9P5PE56-F1
#
_entry.id   AF-A0A9P5PE56-F1
#
_cell.length_a   1.000
_cell.length_b   1.000
_cell.length_c   1.000
_cell.angle_alpha   90.00
_cell.angle_beta   90.00
_cell.angle_gamma   90.00
#
_symmetry.space_group_name_H-M   'P 1'
#
loop_
_entity.id
_entity.type
_entity.pdbx_description
1 polymer ?
#
loop_
_entity_poly.entity_id
_entity_poly.type
_entity_poly.pdbx_seq_one_letter_code
_entity_poly.pdbx_strand_id
1 'polypeptide(L)'
;MQTVHHLVSCAMEATGDITASAEVSRVDVEGIEFDSRVQGGILSDGLGGFISALFTVAPLSVFAQNNGVIAITCCANRVAGRWCCAFLILFGVLGKISGVFLAILNPIIGAVTTFLFASVAVSGVRVLALMKFTRRDRFILAAGLSLSPLYSQTFSTG
;
A
#
# COMPACT_ATOMS: atom_id res chain seq x y z
N MET A 1 0.56 11.26 19.67
CA MET A 1 1.24 9.94 19.62
C MET A 1 0.67 9.05 18.51
N GLN A 2 -0.65 8.93 18.34
CA GLN A 2 -1.27 8.09 17.30
C GLN A 2 -0.89 8.45 15.86
N THR A 3 -0.81 9.74 15.53
CA THR A 3 -0.42 10.24 14.19
C THR A 3 1.00 9.85 13.77
N VAL A 4 1.94 9.75 14.71
CA VAL A 4 3.33 9.37 14.43
C VAL A 4 3.41 7.88 14.08
N HIS A 5 2.63 7.03 14.76
CA HIS A 5 2.55 5.61 14.45
C HIS A 5 1.97 5.35 13.05
N HIS A 6 0.93 6.10 12.66
CA HIS A 6 0.35 5.99 11.32
C HIS A 6 1.34 6.42 10.23
N LEU A 7 2.09 7.50 10.44
CA LEU A 7 3.09 7.96 9.47
C LEU A 7 4.20 6.93 9.26
N VAL A 8 4.70 6.32 10.35
CA VAL A 8 5.72 5.28 10.27
C VAL A 8 5.18 4.05 9.52
N SER A 9 3.93 3.64 9.79
CA SER A 9 3.31 2.51 9.11
C SER A 9 3.15 2.77 7.60
N CYS A 10 2.63 3.93 7.19
CA CYS A 10 2.47 4.27 5.78
C CYS A 10 3.81 4.39 5.06
N ALA A 11 4.83 4.98 5.71
CA ALA A 11 6.16 5.06 5.12
C ALA A 11 6.79 3.66 4.91
N MET A 12 6.61 2.73 5.85
CA MET A 12 7.07 1.35 5.71
C MET A 12 6.32 0.61 4.59
N GLU A 13 5.00 0.77 4.51
CA GLU A 13 4.15 0.21 3.46
C GLU A 13 4.54 0.74 2.07
N ALA A 14 4.63 2.06 1.93
CA ALA A 14 5.02 2.72 0.69
C ALA A 14 6.42 2.27 0.22
N THR A 15 7.37 2.11 1.15
CA THR A 15 8.71 1.60 0.82
C THR A 15 8.63 0.17 0.26
N GLY A 16 7.86 -0.71 0.91
CA GLY A 16 7.65 -2.08 0.45
C GLY A 16 7.00 -2.13 -0.94
N ASP A 17 5.96 -1.33 -1.17
CA ASP A 17 5.23 -1.28 -2.42
C ASP A 17 6.04 -0.67 -3.57
N ILE A 18 6.86 0.36 -3.31
CA ILE A 18 7.79 0.93 -4.30
C ILE A 18 8.87 -0.10 -4.68
N THR A 19 9.36 -0.85 -3.71
CA THR A 19 10.34 -1.93 -3.94
C THR A 19 9.73 -3.03 -4.81
N ALA A 20 8.52 -3.47 -4.49
CA ALA A 20 7.79 -4.46 -5.28
C ALA A 20 7.47 -3.94 -6.70
N SER A 21 7.11 -2.65 -6.82
CA SER A 21 6.87 -2.00 -8.12
C SER A 21 8.12 -2.00 -8.98
N ALA A 22 9.29 -1.69 -8.40
CA ALA A 22 10.57 -1.67 -9.10
C ALA A 22 10.95 -3.06 -9.61
N GLU A 23 10.78 -4.10 -8.78
CA GLU A 23 11.05 -5.49 -9.17
C GLU A 23 10.14 -5.95 -10.32
N VAL A 24 8.82 -5.72 -10.21
CA VAL A 24 7.84 -6.09 -11.23
C VAL A 24 8.05 -5.31 -12.53
N SER A 25 8.48 -4.05 -12.43
CA SER A 25 8.80 -3.20 -13.57
C SER A 25 10.19 -3.47 -14.16
N ARG A 26 10.95 -4.43 -13.60
CA ARG A 26 12.32 -4.81 -14.01
C ARG A 26 13.29 -3.63 -13.99
N VAL A 27 13.18 -2.78 -12.98
CA VAL A 27 14.12 -1.68 -12.76
C VAL A 27 14.92 -1.95 -11.49
N ASP A 28 16.09 -1.35 -11.40
CA ASP A 28 17.01 -1.58 -10.29
C ASP A 28 16.35 -1.30 -8.93
N VAL A 29 16.54 -2.27 -8.02
CA VAL A 29 16.05 -2.25 -6.63
C VAL A 29 17.15 -1.86 -5.64
N GLU A 30 18.34 -1.52 -6.14
CA GLU A 30 19.49 -1.08 -5.36
C GLU A 30 20.14 0.14 -6.03
N GLY A 31 20.73 1.03 -5.24
CA GLY A 31 21.49 2.18 -5.72
C GLY A 31 20.79 3.53 -5.55
N ILE A 32 21.50 4.58 -5.98
CA ILE A 32 21.16 5.98 -5.71
C ILE A 32 19.83 6.38 -6.39
N GLU A 33 19.57 5.83 -7.58
CA GLU A 33 18.31 6.05 -8.28
C GLU A 33 17.12 5.40 -7.58
N PHE A 34 17.31 4.22 -6.97
CA PHE A 34 16.27 3.55 -6.21
C PHE A 34 15.96 4.32 -4.93
N ASP A 35 16.98 4.74 -4.19
CA ASP A 35 16.81 5.57 -2.99
C ASP A 35 16.08 6.88 -3.30
N SER A 36 16.39 7.52 -4.43
CA SER A 36 15.67 8.72 -4.88
C SER A 36 14.19 8.44 -5.18
N ARG A 37 13.87 7.27 -5.76
CA ARG A 37 12.46 6.87 -6.01
C ARG A 37 11.71 6.57 -4.72
N VAL A 38 12.35 5.93 -3.75
CA VAL A 38 11.78 5.67 -2.43
C VAL A 38 11.53 6.98 -1.71
N GLN A 39 12.51 7.88 -1.65
CA GLN A 39 12.35 9.22 -1.05
C GLN A 39 11.27 10.04 -1.74
N GLY A 40 11.27 10.08 -3.08
CA GLY A 40 10.25 10.78 -3.86
C GLY A 40 8.86 10.18 -3.68
N GLY A 41 8.76 8.86 -3.58
CA GLY A 41 7.51 8.15 -3.34
C GLY A 41 6.93 8.43 -1.96
N ILE A 42 7.75 8.30 -0.89
CA ILE A 42 7.33 8.63 0.49
C ILE A 42 6.95 10.12 0.61
N LEU A 43 7.70 11.02 -0.04
CA LEU A 43 7.35 12.44 -0.07
C LEU A 43 6.01 12.68 -0.77
N SER A 44 5.77 12.02 -1.91
CA SER A 44 4.50 12.12 -2.63
C SER A 44 3.32 11.57 -1.84
N ASP A 45 3.55 10.50 -1.08
CA ASP A 45 2.56 9.86 -0.21
C ASP A 45 2.17 10.79 0.95
N GLY A 46 3.17 11.35 1.64
CA GLY A 46 2.95 12.31 2.71
C GLY A 46 2.27 13.61 2.25
N LEU A 47 2.69 14.16 1.09
CA LEU A 47 2.05 15.33 0.49
C LEU A 47 0.62 15.03 0.03
N GLY A 48 0.40 13.87 -0.58
CA GLY A 48 -0.92 13.41 -1.02
C GLY A 48 -1.87 13.23 0.17
N GLY A 49 -1.40 12.60 1.24
CA GLY A 49 -2.14 12.47 2.50
C GLY A 49 -2.46 13.82 3.15
N PHE A 50 -1.53 14.77 3.13
CA PHE A 50 -1.76 16.13 3.64
C PHE A 50 -2.83 16.86 2.83
N ILE A 51 -2.76 16.82 1.50
CA ILE A 51 -3.77 17.42 0.62
C ILE A 51 -5.13 16.74 0.82
N SER A 52 -5.15 15.40 0.90
CA SER A 52 -6.36 14.61 1.16
C SER A 52 -7.06 15.06 2.45
N ALA A 53 -6.29 15.26 3.52
CA ALA A 53 -6.81 15.73 4.80
C ALA A 53 -7.44 17.14 4.71
N LEU A 54 -6.91 18.03 3.88
CA LEU A 54 -7.50 19.36 3.62
C LEU A 54 -8.88 19.26 2.92
N PHE A 55 -9.10 18.21 2.13
CA PHE A 55 -10.37 17.94 1.45
C PHE A 55 -11.30 17.00 2.25
N THR A 56 -11.06 16.80 3.55
CA THR A 56 -11.85 15.90 4.43
C THR A 56 -11.82 14.43 3.99
N VAL A 57 -10.79 14.02 3.25
CA VAL A 57 -10.58 12.63 2.85
C VAL A 57 -9.55 11.99 3.78
N ALA A 58 -9.73 10.71 4.08
CA ALA A 58 -8.76 9.97 4.90
C ALA A 58 -7.35 9.99 4.27
N PRO A 59 -6.29 9.84 5.06
CA PRO A 59 -4.92 9.75 4.54
C PRO A 59 -4.84 8.65 3.49
N LEU A 60 -4.27 8.99 2.34
CA LEU A 60 -4.07 8.06 1.22
C LEU A 60 -2.65 7.48 1.32
N SER A 61 -2.50 6.22 0.91
CA SER A 61 -1.22 5.50 0.84
C SER A 61 -1.01 4.98 -0.59
N VAL A 62 0.24 4.63 -0.93
CA VAL A 62 0.58 3.92 -2.18
C VAL A 62 -0.25 2.62 -2.28
N PHE A 63 -0.75 2.33 -3.48
CA PHE A 63 -1.68 1.23 -3.69
C PHE A 63 -1.00 -0.04 -4.22
N ALA A 64 -0.68 -0.99 -3.34
CA ALA A 64 0.01 -2.25 -3.64
C ALA A 64 -0.54 -3.06 -4.82
N GLN A 65 -1.84 -2.95 -5.11
CA GLN A 65 -2.52 -3.79 -6.09
C GLN A 65 -2.16 -3.45 -7.54
N ASN A 66 -1.62 -2.26 -7.79
CA ASN A 66 -1.13 -1.88 -9.11
C ASN A 66 0.00 -2.83 -9.59
N ASN A 67 0.80 -3.35 -8.65
CA ASN A 67 1.90 -4.27 -8.93
C ASN A 67 1.41 -5.60 -9.49
N GLY A 68 0.28 -6.10 -9.00
CA GLY A 68 -0.35 -7.29 -9.54
C GLY A 68 -0.79 -7.11 -11.01
N VAL A 69 -1.34 -5.94 -11.34
CA VAL A 69 -1.75 -5.61 -12.72
C VAL A 69 -0.54 -5.45 -13.64
N ILE A 70 0.53 -4.79 -13.19
CA ILE A 70 1.76 -4.63 -13.98
C ILE A 70 2.42 -6.00 -14.21
N ALA A 71 2.42 -6.89 -13.21
CA ALA A 71 3.00 -8.23 -13.33
C ALA A 71 2.32 -9.09 -14.40
N ILE A 72 1.00 -8.98 -14.56
CA ILE A 72 0.25 -9.73 -15.58
C ILE A 72 0.24 -9.04 -16.96
N THR A 73 0.25 -7.71 -17.00
CA THR A 73 0.19 -6.95 -18.27
C THR A 73 1.56 -6.67 -18.86
N CYS A 74 2.63 -6.87 -18.10
CA CYS A 74 4.01 -6.49 -18.45
C CYS A 74 4.15 -5.02 -18.88
N CYS A 75 3.25 -4.14 -18.42
CA CYS A 75 3.19 -2.74 -18.84
C CYS A 75 3.32 -1.81 -17.63
N ALA A 76 4.53 -1.28 -17.40
CA ALA A 76 4.82 -0.31 -16.34
C ALA A 76 4.85 1.15 -16.86
N ASN A 77 4.03 1.46 -17.87
CA ASN A 77 4.07 2.77 -18.53
C ASN A 77 3.38 3.87 -17.70
N ARG A 78 4.06 5.00 -17.48
CA ARG A 78 3.52 6.18 -16.78
C ARG A 78 2.25 6.75 -17.42
N VAL A 79 2.09 6.56 -18.74
CA VAL A 79 0.90 7.02 -19.48
C VAL A 79 -0.36 6.27 -19.04
N ALA A 80 -0.26 4.97 -18.73
CA ALA A 80 -1.39 4.19 -18.23
C ALA A 80 -1.89 4.73 -16.87
N GLY A 81 -0.95 5.10 -15.99
CA GLY A 81 -1.27 5.76 -14.71
C GLY A 81 -1.98 7.11 -14.90
N ARG A 82 -1.52 7.94 -15.84
CA ARG A 82 -2.14 9.24 -16.14
C ARG A 82 -3.58 9.11 -16.64
N TRP A 83 -3.85 8.13 -17.50
CA TRP A 83 -5.22 7.83 -17.95
C TRP A 83 -6.09 7.32 -16.80
N CYS A 84 -5.55 6.47 -15.92
CA CYS A 84 -6.25 6.02 -14.71
C CYS A 84 -6.69 7.21 -13.85
N CYS A 85 -5.78 8.15 -13.56
CA CYS A 85 -6.11 9.36 -12.80
C CYS A 85 -7.21 10.20 -13.49
N ALA A 86 -7.14 10.35 -14.82
CA ALA A 86 -8.17 11.08 -15.57
C ALA A 86 -9.56 10.42 -15.45
N PHE A 87 -9.63 9.09 -15.53
CA PHE A 87 -10.88 8.36 -15.32
C PHE A 87 -11.39 8.46 -13.87
N LEU A 88 -10.51 8.41 -12.87
CA LEU A 88 -10.91 8.58 -11.47
C LEU A 88 -11.50 9.96 -11.20
N ILE A 89 -10.89 11.02 -11.74
CA ILE A 89 -11.43 12.38 -11.65
C ILE A 89 -12.78 12.46 -12.37
N LEU A 90 -12.87 11.91 -13.58
CA LEU A 90 -14.12 11.91 -14.35
C LEU A 90 -15.25 11.20 -13.58
N PHE A 91 -14.99 10.02 -13.02
CA PHE A 91 -15.98 9.27 -12.25
C PHE A 91 -16.30 9.92 -10.90
N GLY A 92 -15.35 10.61 -10.29
CA GLY A 92 -15.59 11.39 -9.06
C GLY A 92 -16.50 12.60 -9.29
N VAL A 93 -16.38 13.27 -10.44
CA VAL A 93 -17.23 14.41 -10.80
C VAL A 93 -18.65 13.96 -11.18
N LEU A 94 -18.78 12.76 -11.76
CA LEU A 94 -20.07 12.18 -12.12
C LEU A 94 -20.78 11.57 -10.89
N GLY A 95 -21.39 12.41 -10.05
CA GLY A 95 -22.08 12.00 -8.81
C GLY A 95 -23.19 10.94 -8.96
N LYS A 96 -23.66 10.65 -10.18
CA LYS A 96 -24.55 9.51 -10.46
C LYS A 96 -23.89 8.16 -10.16
N ILE A 97 -22.58 8.04 -10.33
CA ILE A 97 -21.83 6.80 -10.07
C ILE A 97 -21.72 6.57 -8.55
N SER A 98 -21.58 7.63 -7.76
CA SER A 98 -21.58 7.56 -6.29
C SER A 98 -22.87 6.91 -5.75
N GLY A 99 -24.03 7.20 -6.35
CA GLY A 99 -25.31 6.57 -5.98
C GLY A 99 -25.36 5.05 -6.26
N VAL A 100 -24.64 4.58 -7.29
CA VAL A 100 -24.51 3.14 -7.59
C VAL A 100 -23.65 2.45 -6.55
N PHE A 101 -22.58 3.09 -6.07
CA PHE A 101 -21.75 2.56 -4.99
C PHE A 101 -22.53 2.41 -3.67
N LEU A 102 -23.45 3.32 -3.37
CA LEU A 102 -24.34 3.20 -2.20
C LEU A 102 -25.35 2.06 -2.32
N ALA A 103 -25.67 1.62 -3.54
CA ALA A 103 -26.58 0.50 -3.80
C ALA A 103 -25.88 -0.88 -3.75
N ILE A 104 -24.55 -0.93 -3.52
CA ILE A 104 -23.81 -2.17 -3.43
C ILE A 104 -24.22 -2.94 -2.16
N LEU A 105 -24.48 -4.23 -2.32
CA LEU A 105 -24.91 -5.12 -1.26
C LEU A 105 -23.80 -5.42 -0.23
N ASN A 106 -24.15 -5.45 1.07
CA ASN A 106 -23.21 -5.68 2.18
C ASN A 106 -22.30 -6.92 2.01
N PRO A 107 -22.82 -8.10 1.60
CA PRO A 107 -21.98 -9.25 1.24
C PRO A 107 -20.84 -8.97 0.26
N ILE A 108 -21.04 -8.09 -0.73
CA ILE A 108 -20.02 -7.73 -1.71
C ILE A 108 -18.93 -6.89 -1.04
N ILE A 109 -19.33 -5.94 -0.19
CA ILE A 109 -18.39 -5.11 0.58
C ILE A 109 -17.53 -6.00 1.51
N GLY A 110 -18.12 -7.00 2.15
CA GLY A 110 -17.39 -7.97 2.97
C GLY A 110 -16.38 -8.79 2.16
N ALA A 111 -16.76 -9.27 0.97
CA ALA A 111 -15.87 -10.00 0.09
C ALA A 111 -14.70 -9.13 -0.40
N VAL A 112 -14.97 -7.90 -0.86
CA VAL A 112 -13.93 -6.96 -1.28
C VAL A 112 -13.00 -6.64 -0.12
N THR A 113 -13.51 -6.34 1.07
CA THR A 113 -12.69 -6.04 2.26
C THR A 113 -11.79 -7.22 2.64
N THR A 114 -12.32 -8.44 2.62
CA THR A 114 -11.52 -9.65 2.91
C THR A 114 -10.42 -9.85 1.86
N PHE A 115 -10.72 -9.59 0.59
CA PHE A 115 -9.72 -9.62 -0.47
C PHE A 115 -8.63 -8.56 -0.29
N LEU A 116 -8.98 -7.34 0.13
CA LEU A 116 -8.01 -6.29 0.45
C LEU A 116 -7.06 -6.73 1.57
N PHE A 117 -7.58 -7.29 2.68
CA PHE A 117 -6.76 -7.81 3.77
C PHE A 117 -5.84 -8.95 3.32
N ALA A 118 -6.35 -9.88 2.50
CA ALA A 118 -5.53 -10.96 1.93
C ALA A 118 -4.43 -10.41 1.02
N SER A 119 -4.71 -9.40 0.21
CA SER A 119 -3.73 -8.75 -0.66
C SER A 119 -2.62 -8.07 0.13
N VAL A 120 -2.93 -7.41 1.24
CA VAL A 120 -1.93 -6.80 2.13
C VAL A 120 -1.02 -7.88 2.72
N ALA A 121 -1.60 -9.00 3.18
CA ALA A 121 -0.83 -10.13 3.70
C ALA A 121 0.12 -10.72 2.63
N VAL A 122 -0.37 -10.89 1.39
CA VAL A 122 0.45 -11.39 0.26
C VAL A 122 1.57 -10.42 -0.11
N SER A 123 1.31 -9.10 -0.10
CA SER A 123 2.36 -8.09 -0.33
C SER A 123 3.47 -8.21 0.74
N GLY A 124 3.10 -8.36 2.01
CA GLY A 124 4.06 -8.59 3.09
C GLY A 124 4.94 -9.84 2.88
N VAL A 125 4.33 -10.96 2.46
CA VAL A 125 5.07 -12.19 2.13
C VAL A 125 6.03 -11.97 0.96
N ARG A 126 5.62 -11.19 -0.06
CA ARG A 126 6.49 -10.86 -1.20
C ARG A 126 7.72 -10.07 -0.78
N VAL A 127 7.57 -9.07 0.08
CA VAL A 127 8.70 -8.31 0.63
C VAL A 127 9.66 -9.22 1.41
N LEU A 128 9.13 -10.14 2.22
CA LEU A 128 9.96 -11.13 2.93
C LEU A 128 10.73 -12.05 1.98
N ALA A 129 10.18 -12.37 0.80
CA ALA A 129 10.83 -13.22 -0.19
C ALA A 129 12.05 -12.57 -0.85
N LEU A 130 12.21 -11.25 -0.77
CA LEU A 130 13.40 -10.53 -1.26
C LEU A 130 14.63 -10.73 -0.35
N MET A 131 14.41 -11.15 0.91
CA MET A 131 15.50 -11.32 1.87
C MET A 131 16.12 -12.72 1.82
N LYS A 132 17.45 -12.79 1.97
CA LYS A 132 18.16 -14.07 2.18
C LYS A 132 17.97 -14.53 3.63
N PHE A 133 17.18 -15.58 3.85
CA PHE A 133 16.92 -16.10 5.19
C PHE A 133 18.15 -16.73 5.85
N THR A 134 18.80 -16.00 6.76
CA THR A 134 19.77 -16.59 7.69
C THR A 134 19.09 -17.13 8.96
N ARG A 135 19.84 -17.88 9.79
CA ARG A 135 19.33 -18.41 11.07
C ARG A 135 18.89 -17.28 12.02
N ARG A 136 19.54 -16.11 11.94
CA ARG A 136 19.19 -14.93 12.74
C ARG A 136 17.90 -14.28 12.23
N ASP A 137 17.76 -14.10 10.92
CA ASP A 137 16.59 -13.42 10.34
C ASP A 137 15.31 -14.22 10.57
N ARG A 138 15.38 -15.55 10.46
CA ARG A 138 14.24 -16.42 10.80
C ARG A 138 13.83 -16.32 12.27
N PHE A 139 14.79 -16.16 13.17
CA PHE A 139 14.50 -15.98 14.59
C PHE A 139 13.88 -14.61 14.87
N ILE A 140 14.41 -13.54 14.26
CA ILE A 140 13.86 -12.17 14.36
C ILE A 140 12.44 -12.13 13.81
N LEU A 141 12.19 -12.74 12.64
CA LEU A 141 10.86 -12.81 12.04
C LEU A 141 9.89 -13.60 12.92
N ALA A 142 10.30 -14.75 13.46
CA ALA A 142 9.46 -15.55 14.35
C ALA A 142 9.12 -14.79 15.66
N ALA A 143 10.11 -14.12 16.25
CA ALA A 143 9.91 -13.27 17.43
C ALA A 143 8.96 -12.10 17.12
N GLY A 144 9.17 -11.39 16.01
CA GLY A 144 8.32 -10.27 15.59
C GLY A 144 6.86 -10.68 15.33
N LEU A 145 6.65 -11.78 14.60
CA LEU A 145 5.31 -12.30 14.31
C LEU A 145 4.60 -12.82 15.59
N SER A 146 5.31 -13.48 16.50
CA SER A 146 4.72 -13.97 17.76
C SER A 146 4.41 -12.87 18.77
N LEU A 147 5.21 -11.80 18.81
CA LEU A 147 4.99 -10.64 19.69
C LEU A 147 3.89 -9.70 19.16
N SER A 148 3.63 -9.69 17.86
CA SER A 148 2.65 -8.79 17.24
C SER A 148 1.21 -8.92 17.80
N PRO A 149 0.61 -10.12 18.02
CA PRO A 149 -0.70 -10.22 18.66
C PRO A 149 -0.67 -9.83 20.16
N LEU A 150 0.46 -9.99 20.85
CA LEU A 150 0.60 -9.67 22.28
C LEU A 150 0.55 -8.15 22.53
N TYR A 151 1.13 -7.33 21.66
CA TYR A 151 1.11 -5.87 21.79
C TYR A 151 -0.31 -5.28 21.62
N SER A 152 -1.16 -5.91 20.79
CA SER A 152 -2.54 -5.47 20.57
C SER A 152 -3.43 -5.57 21.82
N GLN A 153 -3.13 -6.52 22.72
CA GLN A 153 -3.92 -6.77 23.94
C GLN A 153 -3.60 -5.74 25.04
N THR A 154 -2.37 -5.22 25.09
CA THR A 154 -1.92 -4.27 26.13
C THR A 154 -2.50 -2.86 25.95
N PHE A 155 -2.91 -2.48 24.72
CA PHE A 155 -3.50 -1.17 24.43
C PHE A 155 -5.04 -1.14 24.51
N SER A 156 -5.71 -2.29 24.54
CA SER A 156 -7.17 -2.38 24.65
C SER A 156 -7.69 -2.38 26.10
N THR A 157 -6.79 -2.41 27.08
CA THR A 157 -7.12 -2.50 28.53
C THR A 157 -6.66 -1.26 29.33
N GLY A 158 -6.27 -0.17 28.66
CA GLY A 158 -5.83 1.09 29.27
C GLY A 158 -6.74 2.26 28.92
#